data_AF-A0A354G3U7-F1
#
_entry.id   AF-A0A354G3U7-F1
#
_cell.length_a   1.000
_cell.length_b   1.000
_cell.length_c   1.000
_cell.angle_alpha   90.00
_cell.angle_beta   90.00
_cell.angle_gamma   90.00
#
_symmetry.space_group_name_H-M   'P 1'
#
loop_
_entity.id
_entity.type
_entity.pdbx_description
1 polymer ?
#
loop_
_entity_poly.entity_id
_entity_poly.type
_entity_poly.pdbx_seq_one_letter_code
_entity_poly.pdbx_strand_id
1 'polypeptide(L)'
;MDKKEKIQSHEEEKVLVKSGNTEPVKFKEASNFIGQELKKNKGLVIALLVLGLGALIYNYKSLFIAATVQGKPIFRWEVTKVLETQLGEQALNNLIEKRLIANEAVSKNIVISEDEINLKIKSIEDGIVQSGQTMDQFLAQNGMSQTEFRDQVKHIALIEKLLQDKVTVTEEEITAYIEENKESFPEIADDPQGRSLVKESLQQNKMSQMYGSYIDELKTTGNVNVLVKY
;
A
#
# COMPACT_ATOMS: atom_id res chain seq x y z
N MET A 1 -60.94 4.70 56.26
CA MET A 1 -61.33 6.00 55.66
C MET A 1 -61.05 5.87 54.18
N ASP A 2 -61.87 5.20 53.38
CA ASP A 2 -63.30 5.44 53.09
C ASP A 2 -63.52 6.70 52.24
N LYS A 3 -64.03 6.45 51.02
CA LYS A 3 -64.81 7.32 50.11
C LYS A 3 -64.12 8.56 49.48
N LYS A 4 -64.11 8.78 48.16
CA LYS A 4 -65.15 8.60 47.11
C LYS A 4 -64.47 8.38 45.73
N GLU A 5 -64.85 7.40 44.90
CA GLU A 5 -65.91 7.48 43.84
C GLU A 5 -65.63 8.59 42.78
N LYS A 6 -65.75 8.43 41.45
CA LYS A 6 -66.26 7.39 40.55
C LYS A 6 -66.05 7.87 39.09
N ILE A 7 -65.48 7.02 38.24
CA ILE A 7 -65.80 6.69 36.83
C ILE A 7 -66.66 7.69 36.01
N GLN A 8 -66.19 8.15 34.82
CA GLN A 8 -66.76 7.83 33.47
C GLN A 8 -66.17 8.62 32.27
N SER A 9 -65.67 7.84 31.29
CA SER A 9 -65.86 7.89 29.80
C SER A 9 -65.76 9.17 28.95
N HIS A 10 -65.24 8.95 27.73
CA HIS A 10 -65.16 9.79 26.51
C HIS A 10 -63.90 10.67 26.45
N GLU A 11 -63.11 10.72 25.38
CA GLU A 11 -63.36 10.48 23.96
C GLU A 11 -62.00 10.24 23.28
N GLU A 12 -61.91 9.29 22.34
CA GLU A 12 -60.74 9.17 21.46
C GLU A 12 -60.68 10.39 20.55
N GLU A 13 -59.94 11.43 20.94
CA GLU A 13 -59.59 12.51 20.02
C GLU A 13 -58.51 12.01 19.04
N LYS A 14 -58.99 11.45 17.93
CA LYS A 14 -58.20 11.26 16.70
C LYS A 14 -57.60 12.60 16.31
N VAL A 15 -56.34 12.83 16.69
CA VAL A 15 -55.53 13.89 16.09
C VAL A 15 -55.29 13.49 14.62
N LEU A 16 -56.11 14.05 13.75
CA LEU A 16 -55.94 14.06 12.30
C LEU A 16 -54.55 14.58 11.98
N VAL A 17 -53.64 13.65 11.66
CA VAL A 17 -52.42 13.97 10.90
C VAL A 17 -52.90 14.54 9.57
N LYS A 18 -52.88 15.87 9.43
CA LYS A 18 -52.94 16.52 8.13
C LYS A 18 -51.68 16.08 7.38
N SER A 19 -51.84 15.02 6.59
CA SER A 19 -50.92 14.69 5.51
C SER A 19 -50.94 15.88 4.56
N GLY A 20 -50.03 16.82 4.79
CA GLY A 20 -49.67 17.80 3.78
C GLY A 20 -49.11 17.00 2.62
N ASN A 21 -49.85 16.99 1.52
CA ASN A 21 -49.47 16.36 0.27
C ASN A 21 -48.15 16.97 -0.21
N THR A 22 -47.00 16.42 0.20
CA THR A 22 -45.71 16.74 -0.39
C THR A 22 -45.60 15.92 -1.66
N GLU A 23 -46.08 16.48 -2.77
CA GLU A 23 -45.75 15.93 -4.08
C GLU A 23 -44.22 15.82 -4.20
N PRO A 24 -43.68 14.69 -4.72
CA PRO A 24 -42.25 14.55 -4.91
C PRO A 24 -41.78 15.63 -5.87
N VAL A 25 -40.89 16.51 -5.40
CA VAL A 25 -40.29 17.57 -6.21
C VAL A 25 -39.73 16.95 -7.49
N LYS A 26 -40.37 17.21 -8.63
CA LYS A 26 -39.97 16.65 -9.92
C LYS A 26 -38.63 17.26 -10.30
N PHE A 27 -37.56 16.48 -10.16
CA PHE A 27 -36.17 16.87 -10.42
C PHE A 27 -35.96 17.59 -11.76
N LYS A 28 -36.78 17.24 -12.77
CA LYS A 28 -36.76 17.82 -14.11
C LYS A 28 -37.31 19.25 -14.19
N GLU A 29 -38.28 19.60 -13.35
CA GLU A 29 -38.84 20.96 -13.26
C GLU A 29 -37.88 21.86 -12.48
N ALA A 30 -37.30 21.34 -11.39
CA ALA A 30 -36.24 22.02 -10.63
C ALA A 30 -34.98 22.27 -11.49
N SER A 31 -34.53 21.30 -12.30
CA SER A 31 -33.36 21.47 -13.18
C SER A 31 -33.58 22.52 -14.26
N ASN A 32 -34.79 22.59 -14.82
CA ASN A 32 -35.15 23.56 -15.86
C ASN A 32 -35.25 24.99 -15.30
N PHE A 33 -35.80 25.14 -14.10
CA PHE A 33 -35.87 26.43 -13.39
C PHE A 33 -34.47 26.95 -13.03
N ILE A 34 -33.61 26.07 -12.49
CA ILE A 34 -32.21 26.40 -12.18
C ILE A 34 -31.47 26.81 -13.46
N GLY A 35 -31.63 26.08 -14.57
CA GLY A 35 -31.00 26.42 -15.84
C GLY A 35 -31.44 27.78 -16.43
N GLN A 36 -32.68 28.21 -16.20
CA GLN A 36 -33.19 29.50 -16.66
C GLN A 36 -32.65 30.67 -15.82
N GLU A 37 -32.63 30.54 -14.50
CA GLU A 37 -32.09 31.58 -13.60
C GLU A 37 -30.56 31.71 -13.68
N LEU A 38 -29.84 30.61 -13.86
CA LEU A 38 -28.39 30.62 -14.10
C LEU A 38 -28.01 31.37 -15.39
N LYS A 39 -28.82 31.29 -16.45
CA LYS A 39 -28.59 32.02 -17.71
C LYS A 39 -28.90 33.52 -17.59
N LYS A 40 -29.87 33.88 -16.76
CA LYS A 40 -30.32 35.26 -16.55
C LYS A 40 -29.34 36.05 -15.68
N ASN A 41 -28.76 35.41 -14.66
CA ASN A 41 -27.94 36.07 -13.64
C ASN A 41 -26.50 35.54 -13.60
N LYS A 42 -25.73 35.79 -14.67
CA LYS A 42 -24.32 35.36 -14.80
C LYS A 42 -23.44 35.75 -13.60
N GLY A 43 -23.68 36.91 -12.99
CA GLY A 43 -22.94 37.36 -11.81
C GLY A 43 -23.20 36.49 -10.56
N LEU A 44 -24.42 35.98 -10.38
CA LEU A 44 -24.80 35.12 -9.27
C LEU A 44 -24.18 33.72 -9.45
N VAL A 45 -24.11 33.23 -10.70
CA VAL A 45 -23.39 31.98 -11.04
C VAL A 45 -21.91 32.11 -10.72
N ILE A 46 -21.28 33.22 -11.12
CA ILE A 46 -19.86 33.48 -10.82
C ILE A 46 -19.65 33.57 -9.30
N ALA A 47 -20.53 34.25 -8.57
CA ALA A 47 -20.43 34.35 -7.11
C ALA A 47 -20.56 32.97 -6.41
N LEU A 48 -21.48 32.12 -6.86
CA LEU A 48 -21.64 30.75 -6.34
C LEU A 48 -20.46 29.85 -6.72
N LEU A 49 -19.90 30.00 -7.92
CA LEU A 49 -18.69 29.29 -8.33
C LEU A 49 -17.49 29.72 -7.48
N VAL A 50 -17.32 31.01 -7.23
CA VAL A 50 -16.25 31.54 -6.37
C VAL A 50 -16.42 31.08 -4.92
N LEU A 51 -17.64 31.09 -4.38
CA LEU A 51 -17.95 30.54 -3.06
C LEU A 51 -17.69 29.04 -2.99
N GLY A 52 -18.10 28.29 -4.01
CA GLY A 52 -17.84 26.85 -4.12
C GLY A 52 -16.35 26.55 -4.21
N LEU A 53 -15.59 27.31 -4.99
CA LEU A 53 -14.13 27.19 -5.08
C LEU A 53 -13.47 27.54 -3.73
N GLY A 54 -13.94 28.58 -3.05
CA GLY A 54 -13.46 28.98 -1.73
C GLY A 54 -13.72 27.91 -0.66
N ALA A 55 -14.91 27.30 -0.68
CA ALA A 55 -15.25 26.17 0.19
C ALA A 55 -14.42 24.92 -0.14
N LEU A 56 -14.16 24.63 -1.42
CA LEU A 56 -13.26 23.55 -1.84
C LEU A 56 -11.84 23.80 -1.33
N ILE A 57 -11.27 24.97 -1.60
CA ILE A 57 -9.93 25.32 -1.13
C ILE A 57 -9.86 25.24 0.39
N TYR A 58 -10.92 25.64 1.12
CA TYR A 58 -11.00 25.51 2.57
C TYR A 58 -11.01 24.06 3.06
N ASN A 59 -11.80 23.18 2.45
CA ASN A 59 -11.86 21.76 2.79
C ASN A 59 -10.59 21.00 2.38
N TYR A 60 -9.90 21.46 1.33
CA TYR A 60 -8.70 20.83 0.79
C TYR A 60 -7.40 21.57 1.15
N LYS A 61 -7.38 22.44 2.18
CA LYS A 61 -6.17 23.17 2.60
C LYS A 61 -5.00 22.23 2.91
N SER A 62 -5.26 21.06 3.46
CA SER A 62 -4.26 20.01 3.75
C SER A 62 -3.67 19.37 2.49
N LEU A 63 -4.25 19.55 1.30
CA LEU A 63 -3.65 19.10 0.03
C LEU A 63 -2.52 20.02 -0.44
N PHE A 64 -2.46 21.27 0.03
CA PHE A 64 -1.47 22.24 -0.43
C PHE A 64 -0.53 22.68 0.68
N ILE A 65 -1.02 22.76 1.92
CA ILE A 65 -0.27 23.22 3.09
C ILE A 65 0.00 22.00 3.99
N ALA A 66 1.29 21.71 4.20
CA ALA A 66 1.76 20.64 5.07
C ALA A 66 1.73 21.07 6.55
N ALA A 67 2.18 22.31 6.83
CA ALA A 67 2.24 22.86 8.17
C ALA A 67 2.23 24.39 8.13
N THR A 68 2.11 25.05 9.30
CA THR A 68 2.31 26.50 9.42
C THR A 68 3.24 26.79 10.60
N VAL A 69 4.26 27.62 10.40
CA VAL A 69 5.21 28.06 11.45
C VAL A 69 5.09 29.57 11.61
N GLN A 70 4.65 30.03 12.79
CA GLN A 70 4.43 31.46 13.08
C GLN A 70 3.54 32.16 12.03
N GLY A 71 2.49 31.48 11.55
CA GLY A 71 1.58 32.01 10.54
C GLY A 71 2.09 31.94 9.08
N LYS A 72 3.32 31.46 8.85
CA LYS A 72 3.85 31.20 7.50
C LYS A 72 3.57 29.74 7.10
N PRO A 73 2.89 29.46 5.98
CA PRO A 73 2.65 28.11 5.52
C PRO A 73 3.93 27.45 5.00
N ILE A 74 4.07 26.15 5.27
CA ILE A 74 4.96 25.21 4.58
C ILE A 74 4.09 24.44 3.60
N PHE A 75 4.39 24.54 2.32
CA PHE A 75 3.62 23.87 1.29
C PHE A 75 4.07 22.43 1.08
N ARG A 76 3.15 21.57 0.64
CA ARG A 76 3.46 20.16 0.37
C ARG A 76 4.49 19.98 -0.74
N TRP A 77 4.50 20.84 -1.76
CA TRP A 77 5.50 20.77 -2.82
C TRP A 77 6.92 21.07 -2.32
N GLU A 78 7.08 21.88 -1.27
CA GLU A 78 8.39 22.10 -0.63
C GLU A 78 8.88 20.81 0.01
N VAL A 79 8.00 20.13 0.74
CA VAL A 79 8.29 18.82 1.36
C VAL A 79 8.62 17.78 0.29
N THR A 80 7.78 17.66 -0.75
CA THR A 80 8.00 16.73 -1.87
C THR A 80 9.32 17.01 -2.56
N LYS A 81 9.68 18.27 -2.81
CA LYS A 81 10.96 18.63 -3.42
C LYS A 81 12.14 18.18 -2.56
N VAL A 82 12.07 18.34 -1.24
CA VAL A 82 13.12 17.84 -0.33
C VAL A 82 13.22 16.32 -0.40
N LEU A 83 12.09 15.61 -0.38
CA LEU A 83 12.06 14.14 -0.48
C LEU A 83 12.59 13.65 -1.84
N GLU A 84 12.23 14.32 -2.94
CA GLU A 84 12.73 14.02 -4.28
C GLU A 84 14.25 14.21 -4.34
N THR A 85 14.79 15.31 -3.82
CA THR A 85 16.24 15.52 -3.79
C THR A 85 16.98 14.51 -2.89
N GLN A 86 16.36 14.07 -1.79
CA GLN A 86 17.02 13.16 -0.83
C GLN A 86 16.91 11.69 -1.23
N LEU A 87 15.75 11.26 -1.74
CA LEU A 87 15.38 9.85 -1.93
C LEU A 87 14.80 9.56 -3.32
N GLY A 88 14.61 10.56 -4.17
CA GLY A 88 13.95 10.41 -5.47
C GLY A 88 14.71 9.46 -6.41
N GLU A 89 16.04 9.55 -6.45
CA GLU A 89 16.86 8.63 -7.25
C GLU A 89 16.70 7.17 -6.80
N GLN A 90 16.81 6.91 -5.50
CA GLN A 90 16.61 5.58 -4.93
C GLN A 90 15.19 5.06 -5.17
N ALA A 91 14.18 5.92 -4.96
CA ALA A 91 12.78 5.56 -5.20
C ALA A 91 12.52 5.22 -6.67
N LEU A 92 13.06 6.01 -7.61
CA LEU A 92 12.94 5.74 -9.03
C LEU A 92 13.64 4.43 -9.41
N ASN A 93 14.87 4.21 -8.92
CA ASN A 93 15.61 2.98 -9.19
C ASN A 93 14.85 1.75 -8.69
N ASN A 94 14.33 1.78 -7.47
CA ASN A 94 13.49 0.70 -6.93
C ASN A 94 12.25 0.43 -7.80
N LEU A 95 11.59 1.49 -8.29
CA LEU A 95 10.43 1.35 -9.17
C LEU A 95 10.78 0.79 -10.55
N ILE A 96 11.96 1.14 -11.08
CA ILE A 96 12.48 0.56 -12.33
C ILE A 96 12.75 -0.93 -12.12
N GLU A 97 13.47 -1.30 -11.07
CA GLU A 97 13.80 -2.70 -10.76
C GLU A 97 12.55 -3.54 -10.58
N LYS A 98 11.56 -3.05 -9.81
CA LYS A 98 10.28 -3.74 -9.62
C LYS A 98 9.57 -3.99 -10.96
N ARG A 99 9.59 -3.02 -11.89
CA ARG A 99 9.00 -3.17 -13.22
C ARG A 99 9.78 -4.15 -14.10
N LEU A 100 11.11 -4.09 -14.09
CA LEU A 100 11.96 -4.98 -14.85
C LEU A 100 11.73 -6.44 -14.44
N ILE A 101 11.74 -6.73 -13.15
CA ILE A 101 11.46 -8.07 -12.62
C ILE A 101 10.07 -8.55 -13.00
N ALA A 102 9.04 -7.69 -12.86
CA ALA A 102 7.68 -8.06 -13.24
C ALA A 102 7.57 -8.38 -14.74
N ASN A 103 8.18 -7.57 -15.60
CA ASN A 103 8.19 -7.78 -17.05
C ASN A 103 8.94 -9.07 -17.42
N GLU A 104 10.06 -9.33 -16.77
CA GLU A 104 10.85 -10.54 -17.01
C GLU A 104 10.12 -11.80 -16.58
N ALA A 105 9.44 -11.77 -15.43
CA ALA A 105 8.57 -12.87 -15.01
C ALA A 105 7.48 -13.15 -16.04
N VAL A 106 6.84 -12.12 -16.59
CA VAL A 106 5.85 -12.27 -17.67
C VAL A 106 6.49 -12.86 -18.92
N SER A 107 7.65 -12.36 -19.35
CA SER A 107 8.41 -12.86 -20.51
C SER A 107 8.72 -14.36 -20.39
N LYS A 108 9.10 -14.81 -19.19
CA LYS A 108 9.39 -16.21 -18.88
C LYS A 108 8.19 -17.05 -18.49
N ASN A 109 6.97 -16.51 -18.55
CA ASN A 109 5.73 -17.17 -18.10
C ASN A 109 5.80 -17.68 -16.64
N ILE A 110 6.53 -16.97 -15.79
CA ILE A 110 6.62 -17.26 -14.36
C ILE A 110 5.43 -16.63 -13.66
N VAL A 111 4.62 -17.47 -13.04
CA VAL A 111 3.47 -17.06 -12.23
C VAL A 111 3.69 -17.57 -10.79
N ILE A 112 3.36 -16.72 -9.84
CA ILE A 112 3.27 -17.07 -8.42
C ILE A 112 1.79 -17.22 -8.08
N SER A 113 1.43 -18.39 -7.57
CA SER A 113 0.09 -18.69 -7.07
C SER A 113 -0.19 -17.98 -5.75
N GLU A 114 -1.47 -17.76 -5.43
CA GLU A 114 -1.85 -17.19 -4.13
C GLU A 114 -1.41 -18.07 -2.96
N ASP A 115 -1.37 -19.40 -3.13
CA ASP A 115 -0.91 -20.33 -2.11
C ASP A 115 0.59 -20.16 -1.81
N GLU A 116 1.43 -20.00 -2.85
CA GLU A 116 2.86 -19.68 -2.67
C GLU A 116 3.05 -18.35 -1.93
N ILE A 117 2.24 -17.33 -2.24
CA ILE A 117 2.28 -16.03 -1.54
C ILE A 117 1.87 -16.20 -0.08
N ASN A 118 0.77 -16.91 0.19
CA ASN A 118 0.26 -17.12 1.54
C ASN A 118 1.24 -17.91 2.41
N LEU A 119 1.90 -18.94 1.85
CA LEU A 119 2.94 -19.70 2.55
C LEU A 119 4.12 -18.82 2.93
N LYS A 120 4.58 -17.94 2.02
CA LYS A 120 5.65 -16.99 2.30
C LYS A 120 5.25 -15.95 3.33
N ILE A 121 4.05 -15.37 3.23
CA ILE A 121 3.51 -14.44 4.22
C ILE A 121 3.52 -15.10 5.60
N LYS A 122 3.03 -16.34 5.70
CA LYS A 122 3.01 -17.09 6.96
C LYS A 122 4.41 -17.33 7.51
N SER A 123 5.36 -17.72 6.66
CA SER A 123 6.75 -17.90 7.09
C SER A 123 7.37 -16.61 7.64
N ILE A 124 7.06 -15.46 7.05
CA ILE A 124 7.55 -14.16 7.53
C ILE A 124 6.83 -13.77 8.83
N GLU A 125 5.52 -13.99 8.90
CA GLU A 125 4.70 -13.75 10.09
C GLU A 125 5.20 -14.58 11.29
N ASP A 126 5.50 -15.86 11.08
CA ASP A 126 6.06 -16.75 12.10
C ASP A 126 7.39 -16.20 12.65
N GLY A 127 8.26 -15.66 11.78
CA GLY A 127 9.50 -15.00 12.18
C GLY A 127 9.26 -13.71 12.98
N ILE A 128 8.28 -12.90 12.58
CA ILE A 128 7.88 -11.68 13.31
C ILE A 128 7.36 -12.04 14.71
N VAL A 129 6.50 -13.06 14.82
CA VAL A 129 5.97 -13.54 16.11
C VAL A 129 7.09 -14.07 17.00
N GLN A 130 8.05 -14.81 16.45
CA GLN A 130 9.22 -15.29 17.19
C GLN A 130 10.08 -14.15 17.75
N SER A 131 10.14 -13.01 17.04
CA SER A 131 10.80 -11.80 17.52
C SER A 131 10.00 -11.00 18.57
N GLY A 132 8.80 -11.48 18.94
CA GLY A 132 7.95 -10.88 19.98
C GLY A 132 7.07 -9.73 19.50
N GLN A 133 6.92 -9.54 18.19
CA GLN A 133 6.04 -8.54 17.60
C GLN A 133 4.80 -9.19 16.95
N THR A 134 3.70 -8.46 16.84
CA THR A 134 2.58 -8.87 16.00
C THR A 134 2.74 -8.34 14.57
N MET A 135 2.07 -8.97 13.62
CA MET A 135 2.07 -8.51 12.23
C MET A 135 1.57 -7.06 12.08
N ASP A 136 0.49 -6.70 12.80
CA ASP A 136 -0.05 -5.34 12.77
C ASP A 136 0.95 -4.30 13.31
N GLN A 137 1.70 -4.64 14.37
CA GLN A 137 2.75 -3.78 14.91
C GLN A 137 3.90 -3.61 13.92
N PHE A 138 4.31 -4.68 13.24
CA PHE A 138 5.35 -4.64 12.22
C PHE A 138 4.92 -3.74 11.04
N LEU A 139 3.70 -3.91 10.54
CA LEU A 139 3.15 -3.10 9.45
C LEU A 139 3.03 -1.62 9.84
N ALA A 140 2.51 -1.32 11.03
CA ALA A 140 2.37 0.06 11.52
C ALA A 140 3.72 0.76 11.69
N GLN A 141 4.73 0.07 12.22
CA GLN A 141 6.09 0.61 12.37
C GLN A 141 6.75 0.94 11.02
N ASN A 142 6.46 0.15 9.99
CA ASN A 142 6.97 0.36 8.64
C ASN A 142 6.08 1.30 7.80
N GLY A 143 4.98 1.82 8.36
CA GLY A 143 4.03 2.67 7.63
C GLY A 143 3.41 1.97 6.43
N MET A 144 3.23 0.65 6.50
CA MET A 144 2.85 -0.21 5.38
C MET A 144 1.46 -0.81 5.61
N SER A 145 0.66 -0.91 4.56
CA SER A 145 -0.60 -1.65 4.56
C SER A 145 -0.38 -3.15 4.30
N GLN A 146 -1.38 -3.97 4.66
CA GLN A 146 -1.34 -5.41 4.38
C GLN A 146 -1.23 -5.70 2.87
N THR A 147 -1.84 -4.87 2.03
CA THR A 147 -1.77 -4.99 0.57
C THR A 147 -0.36 -4.70 0.06
N GLU A 148 0.27 -3.62 0.53
CA GLU A 148 1.65 -3.28 0.16
C GLU A 148 2.63 -4.37 0.59
N PHE A 149 2.43 -4.94 1.80
CA PHE A 149 3.22 -6.07 2.26
C PHE A 149 3.06 -7.30 1.37
N ARG A 150 1.81 -7.67 1.03
CA ARG A 150 1.55 -8.78 0.10
C ARG A 150 2.23 -8.55 -1.25
N ASP A 151 2.17 -7.34 -1.79
CA ASP A 151 2.83 -6.99 -3.05
C ASP A 151 4.36 -7.11 -2.95
N GLN A 152 4.94 -6.75 -1.80
CA GLN A 152 6.36 -6.94 -1.54
C GLN A 152 6.74 -8.42 -1.46
N VAL A 153 5.96 -9.24 -0.76
CA VAL A 153 6.19 -10.69 -0.67
C VAL A 153 6.08 -11.34 -2.05
N LYS A 154 5.08 -10.95 -2.85
CA LYS A 154 4.94 -11.39 -4.24
C LYS A 154 6.17 -11.02 -5.07
N HIS A 155 6.68 -9.81 -4.91
CA HIS A 155 7.87 -9.37 -5.63
C HIS A 155 9.12 -10.20 -5.25
N ILE A 156 9.33 -10.45 -3.95
CA ILE A 156 10.41 -11.32 -3.46
C ILE A 156 10.26 -12.74 -4.04
N ALA A 157 9.04 -13.30 -4.02
CA ALA A 157 8.77 -14.62 -4.56
C ALA A 157 9.08 -14.73 -6.07
N LEU A 158 8.78 -13.68 -6.84
CA LEU A 158 9.12 -13.63 -8.26
C LEU A 158 10.62 -13.63 -8.49
N ILE A 159 11.37 -12.85 -7.71
CA ILE A 159 12.84 -12.78 -7.80
C ILE A 159 13.43 -14.16 -7.52
N GLU A 160 13.01 -14.80 -6.44
CA GLU A 160 13.50 -16.14 -6.09
C GLU A 160 13.25 -17.15 -7.21
N LYS A 161 12.05 -17.15 -7.80
CA LYS A 161 11.68 -18.07 -8.89
C LYS A 161 12.44 -17.78 -10.18
N LEU A 162 12.70 -16.50 -10.48
CA LEU A 162 13.52 -16.08 -11.63
C LEU A 162 14.98 -16.50 -11.51
N LEU A 163 15.49 -16.52 -10.28
CA LEU A 163 16.90 -16.81 -9.99
C LEU A 163 17.14 -18.24 -9.52
N GLN A 164 16.10 -19.03 -9.24
CA GLN A 164 16.19 -20.37 -8.68
C GLN A 164 17.20 -21.26 -9.44
N ASP A 165 17.12 -21.28 -10.77
CA ASP A 165 18.02 -22.08 -11.61
C ASP A 165 19.47 -21.57 -11.58
N LYS A 166 19.66 -20.27 -11.33
CA LYS A 166 20.98 -19.61 -11.27
C LYS A 166 21.66 -19.74 -9.91
N VAL A 167 20.93 -20.11 -8.85
CA VAL A 167 21.45 -20.13 -7.45
C VAL A 167 21.60 -21.55 -6.88
N THR A 168 21.60 -22.57 -7.73
CA THR A 168 21.76 -23.97 -7.28
C THR A 168 23.10 -24.12 -6.53
N VAL A 169 23.03 -24.66 -5.30
CA VAL A 169 24.19 -25.00 -4.46
C VAL A 169 24.49 -26.48 -4.60
N THR A 170 25.75 -26.78 -4.92
CA THR A 170 26.27 -28.14 -5.11
C THR A 170 26.80 -28.73 -3.80
N GLU A 171 26.88 -30.07 -3.69
CA GLU A 171 27.43 -30.73 -2.50
C GLU A 171 28.92 -30.44 -2.31
N GLU A 172 29.64 -30.22 -3.40
CA GLU A 172 31.04 -29.82 -3.42
C GLU A 172 31.22 -28.46 -2.74
N GLU A 173 30.33 -27.49 -3.02
CA GLU A 173 30.37 -26.16 -2.40
C GLU A 173 30.03 -26.20 -0.91
N ILE A 174 29.05 -27.02 -0.51
CA ILE A 174 28.72 -27.24 0.91
C ILE A 174 29.92 -27.82 1.64
N THR A 175 30.53 -28.86 1.06
CA THR A 175 31.68 -29.53 1.65
C THR A 175 32.85 -28.57 1.77
N ALA A 176 33.22 -27.88 0.68
CA ALA A 176 34.30 -26.89 0.69
C ALA A 176 34.08 -25.78 1.74
N TYR A 177 32.85 -25.25 1.86
CA TYR A 177 32.54 -24.24 2.85
C TYR A 177 32.72 -24.75 4.28
N ILE A 178 32.25 -25.96 4.58
CA ILE A 178 32.44 -26.57 5.90
C ILE A 178 33.93 -26.78 6.16
N GLU A 179 34.69 -27.26 5.17
CA GLU A 179 36.13 -27.48 5.32
C GLU A 179 36.92 -26.21 5.61
N GLU A 180 36.61 -25.13 4.91
CA GLU A 180 37.24 -23.83 5.10
C GLU A 180 36.88 -23.20 6.45
N ASN A 181 35.71 -23.53 7.00
CA ASN A 181 35.19 -22.99 8.26
C ASN A 181 35.19 -24.01 9.42
N LYS A 182 35.99 -25.09 9.32
CA LYS A 182 36.09 -26.18 10.31
C LYS A 182 36.32 -25.69 11.74
N GLU A 183 37.08 -24.61 11.93
CA GLU A 183 37.33 -24.03 13.26
C GLU A 183 36.09 -23.40 13.89
N SER A 184 35.17 -22.88 13.07
CA SER A 184 33.90 -22.30 13.53
C SER A 184 32.82 -23.35 13.74
N PHE A 185 32.93 -24.51 13.09
CA PHE A 185 31.86 -25.51 13.02
C PHE A 185 32.36 -26.97 13.04
N PRO A 186 33.09 -27.40 14.10
CA PRO A 186 33.72 -28.72 14.13
C PRO A 186 32.74 -29.91 14.10
N GLU A 187 31.48 -29.72 14.48
CA GLU A 187 30.44 -30.77 14.54
C GLU A 187 29.50 -30.80 13.30
N ILE A 188 29.61 -29.84 12.38
CA ILE A 188 28.64 -29.65 11.27
C ILE A 188 28.91 -30.57 10.06
N ALA A 189 30.13 -31.07 9.90
CA ALA A 189 30.53 -31.81 8.69
C ALA A 189 29.67 -33.05 8.40
N ASP A 190 29.29 -33.76 9.46
CA ASP A 190 28.51 -35.01 9.39
C ASP A 190 27.06 -34.85 9.89
N ASP A 191 26.66 -33.67 10.36
CA ASP A 191 25.29 -33.39 10.81
C ASP A 191 24.40 -32.96 9.62
N PRO A 192 23.33 -33.72 9.29
CA PRO A 192 22.40 -33.33 8.23
C PRO A 192 21.74 -31.95 8.46
N GLN A 193 21.51 -31.55 9.71
CA GLN A 193 20.90 -30.25 10.00
C GLN A 193 21.89 -29.11 9.74
N GLY A 194 23.12 -29.24 10.24
CA GLY A 194 24.21 -28.30 9.97
C GLY A 194 24.48 -28.12 8.47
N ARG A 195 24.56 -29.21 7.70
CA ARG A 195 24.72 -29.13 6.23
C ARG A 195 23.57 -28.39 5.54
N SER A 196 22.33 -28.58 6.01
CA SER A 196 21.16 -27.85 5.49
C SER A 196 21.25 -26.35 5.75
N LEU A 197 21.69 -25.94 6.94
CA LEU A 197 21.90 -24.53 7.28
C LEU A 197 23.01 -23.89 6.44
N VAL A 198 24.11 -24.61 6.22
CA VAL A 198 25.18 -24.16 5.31
C VAL A 198 24.65 -23.99 3.90
N LYS A 199 23.88 -24.96 3.40
CA LYS A 199 23.25 -24.87 2.08
C LYS A 199 22.35 -23.64 1.95
N GLU A 200 21.47 -23.39 2.93
CA GLU A 200 20.61 -22.21 2.94
C GLU A 200 21.41 -20.91 2.96
N SER A 201 22.45 -20.83 3.78
CA SER A 201 23.35 -19.67 3.86
C SER A 201 24.05 -19.41 2.51
N LEU A 202 24.60 -20.45 1.89
CA LEU A 202 25.24 -20.37 0.57
C LEU A 202 24.23 -19.96 -0.51
N GLN A 203 23.01 -20.50 -0.47
CA GLN A 203 21.96 -20.16 -1.41
C GLN A 203 21.53 -18.69 -1.27
N GLN A 204 21.38 -18.19 -0.04
CA GLN A 204 21.09 -16.78 0.24
C GLN A 204 22.23 -15.87 -0.25
N ASN A 205 23.49 -16.28 -0.02
CA ASN A 205 24.66 -15.53 -0.48
C ASN A 205 24.71 -15.45 -2.01
N LYS A 206 24.56 -16.59 -2.70
CA LYS A 206 24.46 -16.65 -4.16
C LYS A 206 23.30 -15.82 -4.69
N MET A 207 22.12 -15.90 -4.07
CA MET A 207 20.96 -15.11 -4.46
C MET A 207 21.26 -13.60 -4.42
N SER A 208 21.88 -13.13 -3.33
CA SER A 208 22.26 -11.72 -3.19
C SER A 208 23.24 -11.27 -4.28
N GLN A 209 24.26 -12.09 -4.59
CA GLN A 209 25.24 -11.79 -5.63
C GLN A 209 24.62 -11.79 -7.05
N MET A 210 23.77 -12.79 -7.33
CA MET A 210 23.12 -12.93 -8.63
C MET A 210 22.06 -11.86 -8.84
N TYR A 211 21.37 -11.40 -7.78
CA TYR A 211 20.35 -10.37 -7.87
C TYR A 211 20.90 -9.07 -8.47
N GLY A 212 22.02 -8.56 -7.95
CA GLY A 212 22.63 -7.32 -8.45
C GLY A 212 23.00 -7.43 -9.93
N SER A 213 23.72 -8.50 -10.29
CA SER A 213 24.12 -8.75 -11.68
C SER A 213 22.91 -8.92 -12.62
N TYR A 214 21.85 -9.56 -12.14
CA TYR A 214 20.64 -9.78 -12.92
C TYR A 214 19.85 -8.50 -13.16
N ILE A 215 19.77 -7.62 -12.16
CA ILE A 215 19.15 -6.31 -12.33
C ILE A 215 19.90 -5.47 -13.37
N ASP A 216 21.24 -5.50 -13.36
CA ASP A 216 22.04 -4.77 -14.34
C ASP A 216 21.86 -5.32 -15.76
N GLU A 217 21.76 -6.65 -15.90
CA GLU A 217 21.38 -7.31 -17.15
C GLU A 217 20.02 -6.82 -17.64
N LEU A 218 19.00 -6.82 -16.77
CA LEU A 218 17.65 -6.36 -17.11
C LEU A 218 17.57 -4.87 -17.42
N LYS A 219 18.36 -4.02 -16.75
CA LYS A 219 18.45 -2.58 -17.07
C LYS A 219 19.01 -2.36 -18.48
N THR A 220 19.98 -3.16 -18.88
CA THR A 220 20.62 -3.11 -20.20
C THR A 220 19.69 -3.61 -21.30
N THR A 221 18.99 -4.73 -21.07
CA THR A 221 18.09 -5.33 -22.07
C THR A 221 16.71 -4.67 -22.10
N GLY A 222 16.25 -4.10 -20.99
CA GLY A 222 14.91 -3.57 -20.79
C GLY A 222 14.64 -2.18 -21.36
N ASN A 223 15.59 -1.58 -22.10
CA ASN A 223 15.46 -0.25 -22.71
C ASN A 223 14.98 0.84 -21.72
N VAL A 224 15.62 0.92 -20.56
CA VAL A 224 15.24 1.89 -19.52
C VAL A 224 15.59 3.31 -19.94
N ASN A 225 14.57 4.14 -20.17
CA ASN A 225 14.73 5.56 -20.49
C ASN A 225 14.39 6.43 -19.29
N VAL A 226 15.41 6.95 -18.61
CA VAL A 226 15.24 7.87 -17.48
C VAL A 226 15.15 9.31 -17.98
N LEU A 227 14.01 9.96 -17.73
CA LEU A 227 13.72 11.33 -18.21
C LEU A 227 13.89 12.40 -17.13
N VAL A 228 13.99 12.00 -15.87
CA VAL A 228 14.07 12.91 -14.72
C VAL A 228 15.32 12.54 -13.93
N LYS A 229 16.12 13.56 -13.61
CA LYS A 229 17.22 13.46 -12.67
C LYS A 229 16.82 14.18 -11.39
N TYR A 230 16.89 13.47 -10.27
CA TYR A 230 16.57 13.98 -8.94
C TYR A 230 17.76 14.71 -8.32
#